data_AF-A0A1M6M225-F1
#
_entry.id   AF-A0A1M6M225-F1
#
_cell.length_a   1.000
_cell.length_b   1.000
_cell.length_c   1.000
_cell.angle_alpha   90.00
_cell.angle_beta   90.00
_cell.angle_gamma   90.00
#
_symmetry.space_group_name_H-M   'P 1'
#
loop_
_entity.id
_entity.type
_entity.pdbx_description
1 polymer ?
#
loop_
_entity_poly.entity_id
_entity_poly.type
_entity_poly.pdbx_seq_one_letter_code
_entity_poly.pdbx_strand_id
1 'polypeptide(L)'
;MILFYDAEVFPHDWLLVIIDPTNHQKHVIINDAKKLASFYEKHKEHIWIGYNSRHYDQYILKGILLGFDPHSISKYIITDKKQGWQYSSLFQKIKLYQYDVMTTHNSLKELEGFMGNDIRETTVSFNIDRKLTENELQEVVSYCTYDVEQTMEIFLHRKEEFNSHVALLKAFNLPLKYISKTKAQLAAVILKADKVNRSDEFDLILPNTLKIEKYKNVVEWYKDHSNHSYEKSLETIISGVPHVFAWGGLHGARDKYQDEGILVNVDVSSFYPSLMLEYDFLSRNVEDPNLYKKIYEQRLRLKAEKNPMQLPYKIVLNSTYGAMKYKYNNLYDPRQANNVCVGGQLLLLDLIEKLEPHWTLIQSNTDGLIGKIKRKRDLNKIKSICKEWEERTRMKLDFELFHKIYQKDVNNYIIIKDDGSYKSKGAYVKKLNSIDNDLPIVNMALKEYFINGVPVEETIRNSKNLMMFQKVVKISYKYSHALYGNKKLSEKCLRVFASKKEDDNGVYKVKENGRVEKIANTPERCFIVNDCVIGKRIPKRLDREWYIQVARKRLFDFIGKVEKQ
;
A
#
# COMPACT_ATOMS: atom_id res chain seq x y z
N MET A 1 2.53 20.00 -19.97
CA MET A 1 1.94 20.82 -18.90
C MET A 1 0.97 19.96 -18.10
N ILE A 2 0.73 20.28 -16.83
CA ILE A 2 -0.12 19.52 -15.91
C ILE A 2 -1.23 20.42 -15.39
N LEU A 3 -2.40 19.85 -15.12
CA LEU A 3 -3.56 20.51 -14.52
C LEU A 3 -4.05 19.68 -13.34
N PHE A 4 -4.39 20.33 -12.23
CA PHE A 4 -5.00 19.67 -11.08
C PHE A 4 -6.49 19.97 -11.06
N TYR A 5 -7.32 18.98 -10.76
CA TYR A 5 -8.76 19.18 -10.81
C TYR A 5 -9.53 18.25 -9.87
N ASP A 6 -10.72 18.70 -9.51
CA ASP A 6 -11.69 18.00 -8.68
C ASP A 6 -13.11 18.47 -9.05
N ALA A 7 -14.10 17.59 -8.91
CA ALA A 7 -15.49 17.85 -9.30
C ALA A 7 -16.47 17.59 -8.16
N GLU A 8 -17.37 18.55 -7.92
CA GLU A 8 -18.48 18.39 -7.00
C GLU A 8 -19.82 18.33 -7.75
N VAL A 9 -20.66 17.37 -7.36
CA VAL A 9 -21.92 17.08 -8.06
C VAL A 9 -23.07 16.99 -7.08
N PHE A 10 -24.08 17.81 -7.32
CA PHE A 10 -25.36 17.89 -6.62
C PHE A 10 -26.50 17.52 -7.59
N PRO A 11 -27.72 17.26 -7.11
CA PRO A 11 -28.86 16.94 -7.96
C PRO A 11 -29.17 17.98 -9.06
N HIS A 12 -28.95 19.27 -8.77
CA HIS A 12 -29.29 20.39 -9.69
C HIS A 12 -28.08 21.25 -10.09
N ASP A 13 -26.91 20.98 -9.52
CA ASP A 13 -25.70 21.77 -9.73
C ASP A 13 -24.47 20.88 -9.83
N TRP A 14 -23.49 21.32 -10.61
CA TRP A 14 -22.15 20.76 -10.58
C TRP A 14 -21.13 21.87 -10.72
N LEU A 15 -19.95 21.64 -10.14
CA LEU A 15 -18.81 22.50 -10.37
C LEU A 15 -17.53 21.69 -10.56
N LEU A 16 -16.60 22.32 -11.27
CA LEU A 16 -15.27 21.80 -11.52
C LEU A 16 -14.27 22.90 -11.16
N VAL A 17 -13.36 22.60 -10.24
CA VAL A 17 -12.22 23.46 -9.96
C VAL A 17 -11.00 22.89 -10.66
N ILE A 18 -10.27 23.75 -11.38
CA ILE A 18 -9.03 23.40 -12.08
C ILE A 18 -7.95 24.40 -11.67
N ILE A 19 -6.80 23.92 -11.24
CA ILE A 19 -5.62 24.74 -10.97
C ILE A 19 -4.53 24.39 -11.99
N ASP A 20 -4.07 25.40 -12.71
CA ASP A 20 -2.87 25.35 -13.55
C ASP A 20 -1.68 25.92 -12.76
N PRO A 21 -0.83 25.06 -12.17
CA PRO A 21 0.32 25.53 -11.41
C PRO A 21 1.40 26.16 -12.28
N THR A 22 1.39 25.93 -13.61
CA THR A 22 2.38 26.49 -14.53
C THR A 22 2.13 27.98 -14.75
N ASN A 23 0.86 28.34 -14.91
CA ASN A 23 0.43 29.70 -15.18
C ASN A 23 -0.09 30.43 -13.94
N HIS A 24 -0.09 29.77 -12.78
CA HIS A 24 -0.66 30.27 -11.53
C HIS A 24 -2.13 30.70 -11.66
N GLN A 25 -2.92 29.92 -12.41
CA GLN A 25 -4.33 30.21 -12.67
C GLN A 25 -5.25 29.20 -11.99
N LYS A 26 -6.34 29.72 -11.39
CA LYS A 26 -7.48 28.94 -10.90
C LYS A 26 -8.67 29.19 -11.81
N HIS A 27 -9.31 28.12 -12.26
CA HIS A 27 -10.52 28.15 -13.05
C HIS A 27 -11.64 27.45 -12.28
N VAL A 28 -12.77 28.14 -12.15
CA VAL A 28 -13.99 27.59 -11.58
C VAL A 28 -15.06 27.59 -12.68
N ILE A 29 -15.65 26.43 -12.92
CA ILE A 29 -16.71 26.23 -13.91
C ILE A 29 -17.91 25.65 -13.18
N ILE A 30 -19.04 26.35 -13.25
CA ILE A 30 -20.26 26.00 -12.52
C ILE A 30 -21.38 25.91 -13.55
N ASN A 31 -22.00 24.74 -13.70
CA ASN A 31 -23.12 24.50 -14.62
C ASN A 31 -22.93 24.98 -16.08
N ASP A 32 -21.69 25.20 -16.53
CA ASP A 32 -21.37 25.75 -17.86
C ASP A 32 -20.57 24.75 -18.70
N ALA A 33 -21.31 23.85 -19.35
CA ALA A 33 -20.74 22.83 -20.22
C ALA A 33 -19.97 23.43 -21.43
N LYS A 34 -20.38 24.61 -21.92
CA LYS A 34 -19.72 25.28 -23.07
C LYS A 34 -18.35 25.82 -22.66
N LYS A 35 -18.26 26.42 -21.47
CA LYS A 35 -16.99 26.86 -20.88
C LYS A 35 -16.08 25.67 -20.60
N LEU A 36 -16.60 24.57 -20.08
CA LEU A 36 -15.82 23.34 -19.89
C LEU A 36 -15.29 22.79 -21.22
N ALA A 37 -16.13 22.68 -22.25
CA ALA A 37 -15.72 22.20 -23.57
C ALA A 37 -14.63 23.10 -24.18
N SER A 38 -14.80 24.42 -24.08
CA SER A 38 -13.81 25.40 -24.57
C SER A 38 -12.48 25.30 -23.81
N PHE A 39 -12.54 25.08 -22.50
CA PHE A 39 -11.34 24.86 -21.69
C PHE A 39 -10.67 23.54 -22.03
N TYR A 40 -11.43 22.45 -22.13
CA TYR A 40 -10.94 21.13 -22.49
C TYR A 40 -10.22 21.14 -23.84
N GLU A 41 -10.81 21.73 -24.89
CA GLU A 41 -10.18 21.74 -26.22
C GLU A 41 -8.83 22.45 -26.25
N LYS A 42 -8.66 23.52 -25.45
CA LYS A 42 -7.38 24.22 -25.30
C LYS A 42 -6.33 23.40 -24.55
N HIS A 43 -6.75 22.49 -23.67
CA HIS A 43 -5.88 21.76 -22.74
C HIS A 43 -5.95 20.22 -22.91
N LYS A 44 -6.49 19.71 -24.02
CA LYS A 44 -6.68 18.26 -24.25
C LYS A 44 -5.37 17.46 -24.36
N GLU A 45 -4.26 18.16 -24.59
CA GLU A 45 -2.90 17.60 -24.62
C GLU A 45 -2.18 17.70 -23.25
N HIS A 46 -2.80 18.32 -22.24
CA HIS A 46 -2.25 18.40 -20.89
C HIS A 46 -2.52 17.11 -20.11
N ILE A 47 -1.71 16.87 -19.07
CA ILE A 47 -1.97 15.80 -18.12
C ILE A 47 -2.88 16.35 -17.01
N TRP A 48 -4.07 15.78 -16.89
CA TRP A 48 -5.05 16.08 -15.87
C TRP A 48 -4.79 15.19 -14.65
N ILE A 49 -4.63 15.79 -13.50
CA ILE A 49 -4.22 15.14 -12.26
C ILE A 49 -5.31 15.36 -11.22
N GLY A 50 -5.79 14.28 -10.60
CA GLY A 50 -6.76 14.35 -9.51
C GLY A 50 -6.53 13.26 -8.47
N TYR A 51 -7.30 13.28 -7.40
CA TYR A 51 -7.27 12.26 -6.36
C TYR A 51 -8.46 11.32 -6.51
N ASN A 52 -8.22 10.02 -6.71
CA ASN A 52 -9.27 9.04 -7.05
C ASN A 52 -10.01 9.35 -8.37
N SER A 53 -9.46 10.24 -9.20
CA SER A 53 -10.08 10.68 -10.45
C SER A 53 -10.12 9.60 -11.51
N ARG A 54 -9.37 8.49 -11.36
CA ARG A 54 -9.53 7.30 -12.23
C ARG A 54 -10.91 6.66 -12.04
N HIS A 55 -11.49 6.75 -10.84
CA HIS A 55 -12.77 6.11 -10.53
C HIS A 55 -13.95 7.07 -10.63
N TYR A 56 -13.75 8.37 -10.47
CA TYR A 56 -14.84 9.34 -10.38
C TYR A 56 -14.72 10.53 -11.35
N ASP A 57 -13.85 11.49 -11.08
CA ASP A 57 -13.86 12.82 -11.70
C ASP A 57 -13.70 12.81 -13.21
N GLN A 58 -12.89 11.88 -13.75
CA GLN A 58 -12.73 11.76 -15.20
C GLN A 58 -14.07 11.47 -15.90
N TYR A 59 -14.98 10.74 -15.26
CA TYR A 59 -16.26 10.36 -15.83
C TYR A 59 -17.27 11.49 -15.71
N ILE A 60 -17.18 12.30 -14.65
CA ILE A 60 -17.94 13.55 -14.53
C ILE A 60 -17.55 14.50 -15.67
N LEU A 61 -16.25 14.78 -15.83
CA LEU A 61 -15.72 15.64 -16.91
C LEU A 61 -16.15 15.11 -18.28
N LYS A 62 -15.89 13.83 -18.58
CA LYS A 62 -16.25 13.22 -19.87
C LYS A 62 -17.76 13.20 -20.11
N GLY A 63 -18.55 13.01 -19.05
CA GLY A 63 -20.01 13.04 -19.10
C GLY A 63 -20.54 14.38 -19.54
N ILE A 64 -20.08 15.46 -18.90
CA ILE A 64 -20.46 16.83 -19.26
C ILE A 64 -20.11 17.12 -20.73
N LEU A 65 -18.91 16.73 -21.18
CA LEU A 65 -18.49 16.92 -22.58
C LEU A 65 -19.33 16.14 -23.59
N LEU A 66 -19.95 15.03 -23.16
CA LEU A 66 -20.86 14.23 -23.99
C LEU A 66 -22.34 14.63 -23.85
N GLY A 67 -22.64 15.64 -23.03
CA GLY A 67 -24.01 16.08 -22.77
C GLY A 67 -24.80 15.18 -21.82
N PHE A 68 -24.12 14.31 -21.05
CA PHE A 68 -24.77 13.54 -19.99
C PHE A 68 -24.99 14.38 -18.75
N ASP A 69 -26.01 14.02 -17.98
CA ASP A 69 -26.25 14.56 -16.65
C ASP A 69 -25.17 14.08 -15.66
N PRO A 70 -24.39 14.98 -15.04
CA PRO A 70 -23.35 14.62 -14.07
C PRO A 70 -23.90 13.91 -12.84
N HIS A 71 -25.10 14.30 -12.38
CA HIS A 71 -25.70 13.70 -11.19
C HIS A 71 -26.07 12.23 -11.43
N SER A 72 -26.60 11.90 -12.61
CA SER A 72 -26.86 10.52 -13.03
C SER A 72 -25.59 9.65 -13.04
N ILE A 73 -24.44 10.21 -13.46
CA ILE A 73 -23.15 9.51 -13.41
C ILE A 73 -22.68 9.34 -11.96
N SER A 74 -22.78 10.39 -11.16
CA SER A 74 -22.43 10.37 -9.73
C SER A 74 -23.22 9.29 -8.99
N LYS A 75 -24.55 9.25 -9.16
CA LYS A 75 -25.44 8.23 -8.60
C LYS A 75 -25.04 6.81 -9.03
N TYR A 76 -24.74 6.61 -10.31
CA TYR A 76 -24.30 5.31 -10.83
C TYR A 76 -22.99 4.82 -10.16
N ILE A 77 -22.05 5.73 -9.90
CA ILE A 77 -20.76 5.36 -9.30
C ILE A 77 -20.89 5.18 -7.78
N ILE A 78 -21.52 6.14 -7.09
CA ILE A 78 -21.53 6.23 -5.63
C ILE A 78 -22.69 5.42 -5.03
N THR A 79 -23.91 5.59 -5.53
CA THR A 79 -25.11 4.93 -4.99
C THR A 79 -25.22 3.50 -5.49
N ASP A 80 -25.12 3.28 -6.81
CA ASP A 80 -25.25 1.94 -7.40
C ASP A 80 -23.96 1.10 -7.26
N LYS A 81 -22.86 1.71 -6.81
CA LYS A 81 -21.54 1.06 -6.60
C LYS A 81 -20.99 0.39 -7.87
N LYS A 82 -21.24 0.97 -9.04
CA LYS A 82 -20.75 0.48 -10.33
C LYS A 82 -19.48 1.20 -10.77
N GLN A 83 -18.71 0.59 -11.66
CA GLN A 83 -17.48 1.20 -12.16
C GLN A 83 -17.80 2.29 -13.17
N GLY A 84 -17.23 3.49 -13.04
CA GLY A 84 -17.59 4.64 -13.90
C GLY A 84 -17.46 4.37 -15.41
N TRP A 85 -16.47 3.59 -15.85
CA TRP A 85 -16.33 3.23 -17.28
C TRP A 85 -17.49 2.39 -17.83
N GLN A 86 -18.28 1.74 -16.98
CA GLN A 86 -19.42 0.91 -17.39
C GLN A 86 -20.68 1.74 -17.69
N TYR A 87 -20.71 3.01 -17.28
CA TYR A 87 -21.87 3.88 -17.52
C TYR A 87 -22.10 4.11 -19.02
N SER A 88 -21.03 4.36 -19.79
CA SER A 88 -21.13 4.53 -21.23
C SER A 88 -19.83 4.22 -21.95
N SER A 89 -19.91 3.48 -23.06
CA SER A 89 -18.78 3.24 -23.97
C SER A 89 -18.33 4.52 -24.69
N LEU A 90 -19.19 5.55 -24.77
CA LEU A 90 -18.88 6.83 -25.41
C LEU A 90 -17.75 7.59 -24.70
N PHE A 91 -17.49 7.31 -23.42
CA PHE A 91 -16.34 7.88 -22.69
C PHE A 91 -14.99 7.60 -23.36
N GLN A 92 -14.89 6.55 -24.18
CA GLN A 92 -13.67 6.22 -24.92
C GLN A 92 -13.40 7.20 -26.07
N LYS A 93 -14.41 7.94 -26.54
CA LYS A 93 -14.26 8.96 -27.59
C LYS A 93 -13.57 10.22 -27.08
N ILE A 94 -13.67 10.50 -25.78
CA ILE A 94 -13.04 11.67 -25.16
C ILE A 94 -11.62 11.32 -24.73
N LYS A 95 -10.65 11.93 -25.42
CA LYS A 95 -9.23 11.82 -25.09
C LYS A 95 -8.94 12.55 -23.79
N LEU A 96 -8.36 11.86 -22.81
CA LEU A 96 -7.94 12.49 -21.54
C LEU A 96 -6.67 11.81 -21.02
N TYR A 97 -5.58 12.57 -20.94
CA TYR A 97 -4.34 12.13 -20.30
C TYR A 97 -4.50 12.34 -18.80
N GLN A 98 -4.92 11.30 -18.10
CA GLN A 98 -5.31 11.35 -16.68
C GLN A 98 -4.22 10.69 -15.83
N TYR A 99 -3.82 11.31 -14.73
CA TYR A 99 -2.97 10.68 -13.72
C TYR A 99 -3.63 10.77 -12.35
N ASP A 100 -3.77 9.62 -11.69
CA ASP A 100 -4.39 9.54 -10.39
C ASP A 100 -3.32 9.53 -9.29
N VAL A 101 -3.38 10.50 -8.39
CA VAL A 101 -2.45 10.64 -7.26
C VAL A 101 -2.68 9.54 -6.21
N MET A 102 -3.86 8.90 -6.20
CA MET A 102 -4.20 7.84 -5.27
C MET A 102 -3.40 6.56 -5.57
N THR A 103 -2.45 6.22 -4.69
CA THR A 103 -1.64 4.98 -4.77
C THR A 103 -1.99 3.96 -3.69
N THR A 104 -2.73 4.37 -2.67
CA THR A 104 -3.13 3.56 -1.51
C THR A 104 -4.64 3.69 -1.26
N HIS A 105 -5.19 2.91 -0.34
CA HIS A 105 -6.62 2.96 0.02
C HIS A 105 -7.01 4.13 0.95
N ASN A 106 -6.09 5.06 1.21
CA ASN A 106 -6.36 6.24 2.03
C ASN A 106 -7.22 7.24 1.23
N SER A 107 -8.15 7.93 1.90
CA SER A 107 -8.86 9.05 1.27
C SER A 107 -8.01 10.32 1.32
N LEU A 108 -8.35 11.34 0.53
CA LEU A 108 -7.66 12.63 0.58
C LEU A 108 -7.67 13.20 2.01
N LYS A 109 -8.86 13.30 2.64
CA LYS A 109 -9.03 13.73 4.05
C LYS A 109 -8.19 12.96 5.07
N GLU A 110 -7.92 11.68 4.81
CA GLU A 110 -7.08 10.89 5.71
C GLU A 110 -5.60 11.29 5.59
N LEU A 111 -5.14 11.56 4.37
CA LEU A 111 -3.78 12.05 4.13
C LEU A 111 -3.60 13.49 4.60
N GLU A 112 -4.57 14.38 4.37
CA GLU A 112 -4.63 15.72 4.96
C GLU A 112 -4.55 15.64 6.50
N GLY A 113 -5.29 14.68 7.05
CA GLY A 113 -5.27 14.28 8.46
C GLY A 113 -3.85 14.03 8.94
N PHE A 114 -3.11 13.17 8.23
CA PHE A 114 -1.72 12.82 8.52
C PHE A 114 -0.77 14.03 8.45
N MET A 115 -0.95 14.91 7.47
CA MET A 115 -0.13 16.12 7.30
C MET A 115 -0.41 17.18 8.37
N GLY A 116 -1.52 17.04 9.11
CA GLY A 116 -1.93 18.01 10.14
C GLY A 116 -2.78 19.14 9.57
N ASN A 117 -3.24 19.03 8.33
CA ASN A 117 -4.03 20.05 7.63
C ASN A 117 -5.50 20.05 8.10
N ASP A 118 -6.32 20.97 7.60
CA ASP A 118 -7.75 20.98 7.89
C ASP A 118 -8.43 19.79 7.19
N ILE A 119 -9.28 19.04 7.90
CA ILE A 119 -10.03 17.91 7.35
C ILE A 119 -11.54 18.10 7.43
N ARG A 120 -12.00 19.32 7.74
CA ARG A 120 -13.42 19.65 7.77
C ARG A 120 -14.02 19.54 6.36
N GLU A 121 -15.19 18.93 6.28
CA GLU A 121 -15.97 18.80 5.04
C GLU A 121 -16.92 20.01 4.90
N THR A 122 -17.45 20.21 3.69
CA THR A 122 -18.51 21.21 3.44
C THR A 122 -19.74 20.94 4.32
N THR A 123 -20.41 22.01 4.77
CA THR A 123 -21.68 21.91 5.49
C THR A 123 -22.87 21.72 4.56
N VAL A 124 -22.68 21.97 3.26
CA VAL A 124 -23.69 21.80 2.22
C VAL A 124 -23.89 20.31 1.92
N SER A 125 -25.11 19.83 2.11
CA SER A 125 -25.45 18.42 1.85
C SER A 125 -25.48 18.11 0.36
N PHE A 126 -24.74 17.09 -0.08
CA PHE A 126 -24.76 16.55 -1.44
C PHE A 126 -26.12 16.00 -1.89
N ASN A 127 -27.09 15.83 -0.98
CA ASN A 127 -28.43 15.35 -1.28
C ASN A 127 -29.48 16.47 -1.37
N ILE A 128 -29.07 17.74 -1.39
CA ILE A 128 -30.01 18.86 -1.52
C ILE A 128 -30.71 18.80 -2.88
N ASP A 129 -32.03 18.59 -2.85
CA ASP A 129 -32.88 18.49 -4.04
C ASP A 129 -33.44 19.85 -4.46
N ARG A 130 -32.55 20.84 -4.59
CA ARG A 130 -32.81 22.16 -5.19
C ARG A 130 -31.50 22.74 -5.69
N LYS A 131 -31.57 23.85 -6.42
CA LYS A 131 -30.38 24.64 -6.73
C LYS A 131 -29.71 25.16 -5.45
N LEU A 132 -28.38 25.18 -5.45
CA LEU A 132 -27.58 25.81 -4.42
C LEU A 132 -27.81 27.32 -4.41
N THR A 133 -27.87 27.89 -3.22
CA THR A 133 -27.82 29.35 -3.03
C THR A 133 -26.42 29.87 -3.33
N GLU A 134 -26.29 31.18 -3.56
CA GLU A 134 -24.98 31.80 -3.82
C GLU A 134 -23.96 31.53 -2.69
N ASN A 135 -24.41 31.57 -1.42
CA ASN A 135 -23.54 31.31 -0.27
C ASN A 135 -23.10 29.84 -0.21
N GLU A 136 -24.03 28.90 -0.44
CA GLU A 136 -23.69 27.47 -0.50
C GLU A 136 -22.73 27.18 -1.66
N LEU A 137 -22.94 27.83 -2.80
CA LEU A 137 -22.06 27.69 -3.96
C LEU A 137 -20.65 28.20 -3.66
N GLN A 138 -20.51 29.35 -3.02
CA GLN A 138 -19.21 29.89 -2.59
C GLN A 138 -18.51 28.97 -1.59
N GLU A 139 -19.25 28.39 -0.65
CA GLU A 139 -18.72 27.40 0.30
C GLU A 139 -18.19 26.15 -0.42
N VAL A 140 -18.98 25.58 -1.34
CA VAL A 140 -18.57 24.39 -2.11
C VAL A 140 -17.38 24.72 -3.02
N VAL A 141 -17.33 25.90 -3.64
CA VAL A 141 -16.15 26.33 -4.43
C VAL A 141 -14.91 26.41 -3.54
N SER A 142 -15.03 26.94 -2.32
CA SER A 142 -13.91 26.98 -1.37
C SER A 142 -13.47 25.58 -0.96
N TYR A 143 -14.42 24.69 -0.68
CA TYR A 143 -14.16 23.29 -0.32
C TYR A 143 -13.44 22.53 -1.46
N CYS A 144 -13.99 22.57 -2.68
CA CYS A 144 -13.40 21.91 -3.84
C CYS A 144 -12.03 22.53 -4.21
N THR A 145 -11.86 23.85 -4.07
CA THR A 145 -10.54 24.50 -4.25
C THR A 145 -9.52 23.92 -3.28
N TYR A 146 -9.89 23.78 -2.01
CA TYR A 146 -9.02 23.18 -1.00
C TYR A 146 -8.67 21.73 -1.33
N ASP A 147 -9.61 20.93 -1.83
CA ASP A 147 -9.34 19.54 -2.26
C ASP A 147 -8.35 19.46 -3.44
N VAL A 148 -8.43 20.40 -4.39
CA VAL A 148 -7.44 20.51 -5.49
C VAL A 148 -6.06 20.90 -4.94
N GLU A 149 -5.99 21.86 -4.01
CA GLU A 149 -4.73 22.28 -3.37
C GLU A 149 -4.10 21.16 -2.54
N GLN A 150 -4.90 20.42 -1.77
CA GLN A 150 -4.44 19.25 -1.02
C GLN A 150 -3.99 18.12 -1.95
N THR A 151 -4.68 17.92 -3.08
CA THR A 151 -4.24 16.98 -4.13
C THR A 151 -2.86 17.37 -4.68
N MET A 152 -2.59 18.66 -4.89
CA MET A 152 -1.28 19.16 -5.30
C MET A 152 -0.20 18.89 -4.24
N GLU A 153 -0.50 19.11 -2.96
CA GLU A 153 0.41 18.84 -1.85
C GLU A 153 0.77 17.34 -1.76
N ILE A 154 -0.22 16.46 -1.85
CA ILE A 154 0.00 15.01 -1.89
C ILE A 154 0.79 14.60 -3.15
N PHE A 155 0.52 15.23 -4.30
CA PHE A 155 1.29 15.00 -5.51
C PHE A 155 2.77 15.34 -5.31
N LEU A 156 3.11 16.43 -4.61
CA LEU A 156 4.49 16.77 -4.30
C LEU A 156 5.16 15.70 -3.43
N HIS A 157 4.45 15.18 -2.42
CA HIS A 157 4.93 14.05 -1.61
C HIS A 157 5.09 12.75 -2.41
N ARG A 158 4.30 12.57 -3.47
CA ARG A 158 4.33 11.39 -4.36
C ARG A 158 4.98 11.66 -5.71
N LYS A 159 5.75 12.75 -5.85
CA LYS A 159 6.31 13.17 -7.15
C LYS A 159 7.19 12.09 -7.78
N GLU A 160 7.91 11.33 -6.96
CA GLU A 160 8.71 10.18 -7.40
C GLU A 160 7.86 9.08 -8.06
N GLU A 161 6.62 8.86 -7.63
CA GLU A 161 5.71 7.90 -8.27
C GLU A 161 5.28 8.38 -9.66
N PHE A 162 5.02 9.68 -9.83
CA PHE A 162 4.71 10.28 -11.13
C PHE A 162 5.93 10.22 -12.06
N ASN A 163 7.10 10.64 -11.57
CA ASN A 163 8.36 10.60 -12.31
C ASN A 163 8.70 9.17 -12.73
N SER A 164 8.53 8.21 -11.84
CA SER A 164 8.71 6.77 -12.11
C SER A 164 7.78 6.30 -13.24
N HIS A 165 6.53 6.76 -13.25
CA HIS A 165 5.57 6.43 -14.29
C HIS A 165 5.95 7.03 -15.65
N VAL A 166 6.34 8.31 -15.67
CA VAL A 166 6.80 8.98 -16.90
C VAL A 166 8.10 8.37 -17.42
N ALA A 167 9.05 8.04 -16.53
CA ALA A 167 10.29 7.37 -16.89
C ALA A 167 10.02 5.99 -17.49
N LEU A 168 9.02 5.26 -16.99
CA LEU A 168 8.58 3.99 -17.57
C LEU A 168 8.04 4.16 -19.00
N LEU A 169 7.19 5.16 -19.25
CA LEU A 169 6.71 5.44 -20.61
C LEU A 169 7.87 5.78 -21.55
N LYS A 170 8.81 6.62 -21.10
CA LYS A 170 9.99 7.01 -21.89
C LYS A 170 10.91 5.82 -22.18
N ALA A 171 11.22 4.99 -21.18
CA ALA A 171 12.15 3.86 -21.30
C ALA A 171 11.69 2.83 -22.35
N PHE A 172 10.38 2.68 -22.53
CA PHE A 172 9.78 1.73 -23.47
C PHE A 172 9.11 2.42 -24.67
N ASN A 173 9.40 3.71 -24.91
CA ASN A 173 8.86 4.49 -26.03
C ASN A 173 7.32 4.39 -26.16
N LEU A 174 6.62 4.42 -25.03
CA LEU A 174 5.17 4.31 -24.98
C LEU A 174 4.49 5.67 -25.19
N PRO A 175 3.33 5.72 -25.86
CA PRO A 175 2.61 6.96 -26.08
C PRO A 175 2.06 7.55 -24.78
N LEU A 176 2.02 8.89 -24.69
CA LEU A 176 1.55 9.61 -23.50
C LEU A 176 0.15 9.20 -23.04
N LYS A 177 -0.72 8.74 -23.95
CA LYS A 177 -2.06 8.22 -23.62
C LYS A 177 -2.07 7.10 -22.57
N TYR A 178 -0.94 6.43 -22.37
CA TYR A 178 -0.80 5.37 -21.37
C TYR A 178 -0.49 5.86 -19.96
N ILE A 179 -0.34 7.18 -19.73
CA ILE A 179 -0.23 7.75 -18.38
C ILE A 179 -1.43 7.40 -17.48
N SER A 180 -2.60 7.13 -18.08
CA SER A 180 -3.82 6.72 -17.37
C SER A 180 -3.83 5.26 -16.93
N LYS A 181 -2.92 4.43 -17.47
CA LYS A 181 -2.81 3.00 -17.14
C LYS A 181 -2.08 2.80 -15.81
N THR A 182 -2.33 1.69 -15.13
CA THR A 182 -1.54 1.30 -13.96
C THR A 182 -0.20 0.69 -14.39
N LYS A 183 0.80 0.62 -13.49
CA LYS A 183 2.09 -0.05 -13.78
C LYS A 183 1.91 -1.51 -14.24
N ALA A 184 0.93 -2.22 -13.66
CA ALA A 184 0.58 -3.59 -14.07
C ALA A 184 -0.03 -3.66 -15.49
N GLN A 185 -0.85 -2.67 -15.88
CA GLN A 185 -1.36 -2.58 -17.25
C GLN A 185 -0.25 -2.20 -18.24
N LEU A 186 0.69 -1.34 -17.83
CA LEU A 186 1.86 -1.00 -18.65
C LEU A 186 2.77 -2.21 -18.85
N ALA A 187 3.01 -3.03 -17.82
CA ALA A 187 3.77 -4.27 -17.95
C ALA A 187 3.16 -5.20 -19.01
N ALA A 188 1.83 -5.35 -19.02
CA ALA A 188 1.13 -6.14 -20.03
C ALA A 188 1.27 -5.57 -21.45
N VAL A 189 1.19 -4.25 -21.60
CA VAL A 189 1.42 -3.58 -22.90
C VAL A 189 2.86 -3.78 -23.38
N ILE A 190 3.84 -3.59 -22.49
CA ILE A 190 5.27 -3.74 -22.80
C ILE A 190 5.59 -5.17 -23.19
N LEU A 191 5.02 -6.15 -22.50
CA LEU A 191 5.19 -7.57 -22.78
C LEU A 191 4.28 -8.08 -23.90
N LYS A 192 3.52 -7.18 -24.56
CA LYS A 192 2.57 -7.52 -25.63
C LYS A 192 1.64 -8.69 -25.26
N ALA A 193 1.15 -8.66 -24.03
CA ALA A 193 0.32 -9.74 -23.52
C ALA A 193 -1.09 -9.67 -24.12
N ASP A 194 -1.61 -10.83 -24.52
CA ASP A 194 -2.99 -11.00 -24.98
C ASP A 194 -3.74 -12.05 -24.15
N LYS A 195 -4.89 -11.66 -23.61
CA LYS A 195 -5.57 -12.46 -22.59
C LYS A 195 -6.26 -13.67 -23.21
N VAL A 196 -5.94 -14.86 -22.72
CA VAL A 196 -6.69 -16.09 -23.03
C VAL A 196 -7.32 -16.64 -21.76
N ASN A 197 -8.63 -16.98 -21.82
CA ASN A 197 -9.33 -17.62 -20.72
C ASN A 197 -8.94 -19.11 -20.65
N ARG A 198 -8.56 -19.58 -19.46
CA ARG A 198 -8.19 -20.98 -19.19
C ARG A 198 -8.81 -21.42 -17.87
N SER A 199 -8.98 -22.72 -17.70
CA SER A 199 -9.56 -23.35 -16.50
C SER A 199 -8.59 -24.31 -15.81
N ASP A 200 -7.28 -24.09 -15.97
CA ASP A 200 -6.19 -24.95 -15.49
C ASP A 200 -5.43 -24.36 -14.28
N GLU A 201 -6.10 -23.50 -13.51
CA GLU A 201 -5.51 -22.66 -12.45
C GLU A 201 -4.71 -23.44 -11.38
N PHE A 202 -5.08 -24.69 -11.12
CA PHE A 202 -4.44 -25.57 -10.13
C PHE A 202 -3.60 -26.70 -10.75
N ASP A 203 -3.39 -26.69 -12.07
CA ASP A 203 -2.55 -27.68 -12.77
C ASP A 203 -1.06 -27.35 -12.56
N LEU A 204 -0.60 -27.48 -11.33
CA LEU A 204 0.71 -27.00 -10.88
C LEU A 204 1.87 -27.73 -11.56
N ILE A 205 2.89 -26.97 -11.93
CA ILE A 205 4.20 -27.48 -12.33
C ILE A 205 5.18 -27.14 -11.21
N LEU A 206 5.74 -28.17 -10.56
CA LEU A 206 6.75 -27.97 -9.53
C LEU A 206 8.16 -27.85 -10.16
N PRO A 207 9.05 -27.02 -9.59
CA PRO A 207 10.44 -26.93 -10.02
C PRO A 207 11.11 -28.31 -10.12
N ASN A 208 11.67 -28.64 -11.30
CA ASN A 208 12.37 -29.91 -11.53
C ASN A 208 13.66 -30.07 -10.70
N THR A 209 14.14 -28.97 -10.11
CA THR A 209 15.32 -28.94 -9.24
C THR A 209 14.98 -29.13 -7.76
N LEU A 210 13.69 -29.22 -7.39
CA LEU A 210 13.25 -29.29 -5.99
C LEU A 210 13.75 -30.56 -5.29
N LYS A 211 14.32 -30.42 -4.09
CA LYS A 211 14.86 -31.55 -3.30
C LYS A 211 14.49 -31.49 -1.82
N ILE A 212 13.25 -31.84 -1.49
CA ILE A 212 12.76 -31.91 -0.10
C ILE A 212 12.70 -33.37 0.36
N GLU A 213 13.38 -33.69 1.46
CA GLU A 213 13.43 -35.04 2.02
C GLU A 213 12.66 -35.16 3.33
N LYS A 214 12.84 -34.20 4.23
CA LYS A 214 12.28 -34.22 5.59
C LYS A 214 10.83 -33.71 5.61
N TYR A 215 10.54 -32.67 4.83
CA TYR A 215 9.24 -31.98 4.84
C TYR A 215 8.35 -32.34 3.64
N LYS A 216 8.39 -33.60 3.18
CA LYS A 216 7.64 -34.08 2.01
C LYS A 216 6.13 -33.88 2.13
N ASN A 217 5.60 -33.93 3.35
CA ASN A 217 4.20 -33.68 3.66
C ASN A 217 3.72 -32.32 3.13
N VAL A 218 4.58 -31.29 3.09
CA VAL A 218 4.23 -29.98 2.52
C VAL A 218 4.08 -30.05 1.01
N VAL A 219 4.93 -30.81 0.32
CA VAL A 219 4.84 -31.02 -1.13
C VAL A 219 3.58 -31.83 -1.47
N GLU A 220 3.30 -32.86 -0.70
CA GLU A 220 2.11 -33.71 -0.85
C GLU A 220 0.82 -32.91 -0.64
N TRP A 221 0.81 -31.99 0.31
CA TRP A 221 -0.33 -31.11 0.55
C TRP A 221 -0.74 -30.29 -0.67
N TYR A 222 0.23 -29.74 -1.43
CA TYR A 222 -0.04 -29.00 -2.68
C TYR A 222 -0.46 -29.90 -3.85
N LYS A 223 -0.04 -31.18 -3.84
CA LYS A 223 -0.42 -32.16 -4.86
C LYS A 223 -1.82 -32.73 -4.64
N ASP A 224 -2.29 -32.72 -3.40
CA ASP A 224 -3.64 -33.15 -3.07
C ASP A 224 -4.68 -32.14 -3.61
N HIS A 225 -5.52 -32.64 -4.52
CA HIS A 225 -6.57 -31.86 -5.18
C HIS A 225 -7.61 -31.33 -4.20
N SER A 226 -7.79 -32.00 -3.05
CA SER A 226 -8.68 -31.50 -2.02
C SER A 226 -8.22 -30.11 -1.52
N ASN A 227 -6.93 -29.78 -1.62
CA ASN A 227 -6.35 -28.54 -1.11
C ASN A 227 -6.29 -27.38 -2.12
N HIS A 228 -6.76 -27.60 -3.35
CA HIS A 228 -6.77 -26.65 -4.46
C HIS A 228 -7.84 -25.56 -4.27
N SER A 229 -7.64 -24.73 -3.24
CA SER A 229 -8.51 -23.62 -2.88
C SER A 229 -7.74 -22.54 -2.14
N TYR A 230 -7.92 -21.28 -2.53
CA TYR A 230 -7.26 -20.13 -1.89
C TYR A 230 -7.62 -19.93 -0.41
N GLU A 231 -8.71 -20.55 0.06
CA GLU A 231 -9.14 -20.50 1.47
C GLU A 231 -8.41 -21.53 2.34
N LYS A 232 -7.68 -22.46 1.73
CA LYS A 232 -6.94 -23.50 2.45
C LYS A 232 -5.49 -23.10 2.71
N SER A 233 -4.99 -23.52 3.85
CA SER A 233 -3.58 -23.40 4.25
C SER A 233 -3.15 -24.62 5.06
N LEU A 234 -1.84 -24.84 5.14
CA LEU A 234 -1.21 -25.86 5.97
C LEU A 234 -0.40 -25.19 7.08
N GLU A 235 -0.76 -25.51 8.32
CA GLU A 235 0.04 -25.16 9.49
C GLU A 235 0.92 -26.35 9.88
N THR A 236 2.23 -26.13 10.05
CA THR A 236 3.18 -27.17 10.43
C THR A 236 4.44 -26.59 11.08
N ILE A 237 5.36 -27.43 11.57
CA ILE A 237 6.62 -26.99 12.17
C ILE A 237 7.77 -27.30 11.20
N ILE A 238 8.47 -26.26 10.75
CA ILE A 238 9.68 -26.36 9.91
C ILE A 238 10.86 -25.79 10.69
N SER A 239 11.95 -26.55 10.78
CA SER A 239 13.16 -26.16 11.52
C SER A 239 12.90 -25.63 12.95
N GLY A 240 11.92 -26.24 13.64
CA GLY A 240 11.52 -25.86 15.00
C GLY A 240 10.75 -24.53 15.10
N VAL A 241 10.21 -24.02 13.98
CA VAL A 241 9.45 -22.77 13.91
C VAL A 241 8.05 -23.07 13.33
N PRO A 242 6.96 -22.55 13.92
CA PRO A 242 5.62 -22.62 13.33
C PRO A 242 5.60 -21.95 11.95
N HIS A 243 5.05 -22.64 10.96
CA HIS A 243 4.94 -22.18 9.58
C HIS A 243 3.51 -22.35 9.07
N VAL A 244 3.09 -21.38 8.27
CA VAL A 244 1.87 -21.42 7.47
C VAL A 244 2.28 -21.43 6.00
N PHE A 245 1.85 -22.46 5.27
CA PHE A 245 1.94 -22.54 3.82
C PHE A 245 0.56 -22.27 3.22
N ALA A 246 0.45 -21.27 2.36
CA ALA A 246 -0.79 -20.92 1.66
C ALA A 246 -0.53 -20.62 0.19
N TRP A 247 -1.61 -20.43 -0.56
CA TRP A 247 -1.58 -20.04 -1.98
C TRP A 247 -1.10 -18.60 -2.23
N GLY A 248 -0.89 -17.83 -1.15
CA GLY A 248 -0.29 -16.50 -1.15
C GLY A 248 1.20 -16.46 -0.79
N GLY A 249 1.81 -17.58 -0.41
CA GLY A 249 3.20 -17.69 0.04
C GLY A 249 3.34 -18.33 1.42
N LEU A 250 4.58 -18.56 1.83
CA LEU A 250 4.91 -19.09 3.16
C LEU A 250 5.14 -17.96 4.17
N HIS A 251 4.81 -18.24 5.42
CA HIS A 251 5.21 -17.43 6.58
C HIS A 251 5.67 -18.36 7.71
N GLY A 252 6.89 -18.17 8.21
CA GLY A 252 7.37 -18.81 9.43
C GLY A 252 8.03 -17.80 10.34
N ALA A 253 7.69 -17.79 11.62
CA ALA A 253 8.28 -16.88 12.59
C ALA A 253 8.24 -17.45 13.99
N ARG A 254 9.29 -17.16 14.77
CA ARG A 254 9.22 -17.20 16.23
C ARG A 254 8.51 -15.93 16.70
N ASP A 255 7.29 -16.06 17.18
CA ASP A 255 6.55 -14.91 17.69
C ASP A 255 7.10 -14.45 19.04
N LYS A 256 7.01 -13.15 19.31
CA LYS A 256 7.51 -12.51 20.53
C LYS A 256 8.96 -12.87 20.86
N TYR A 257 9.81 -12.78 19.85
CA TYR A 257 11.19 -13.23 19.89
C TYR A 257 12.16 -12.06 19.96
N GLN A 258 13.16 -12.17 20.83
CA GLN A 258 14.30 -11.29 20.85
C GLN A 258 15.58 -12.13 20.98
N ASP A 259 16.62 -11.72 20.27
CA ASP A 259 17.91 -12.39 20.36
C ASP A 259 19.05 -11.49 19.88
N GLU A 260 20.26 -11.86 20.29
CA GLU A 260 21.51 -11.17 20.00
C GLU A 260 22.60 -12.17 19.61
N GLY A 261 23.51 -11.77 18.73
CA GLY A 261 24.60 -12.58 18.21
C GLY A 261 24.66 -12.54 16.68
N ILE A 262 25.17 -13.59 16.04
CA ILE A 262 25.42 -13.54 14.59
C ILE A 262 24.17 -13.98 13.83
N LEU A 263 23.38 -13.00 13.39
CA LEU A 263 22.17 -13.19 12.60
C LEU A 263 22.51 -13.05 11.12
N VAL A 264 22.08 -14.03 10.33
CA VAL A 264 22.30 -14.09 8.89
C VAL A 264 20.94 -13.96 8.21
N ASN A 265 20.77 -12.90 7.43
CA ASN A 265 19.67 -12.75 6.49
C ASN A 265 20.11 -13.26 5.13
N VAL A 266 19.30 -14.14 4.53
CA VAL A 266 19.51 -14.75 3.21
C VAL A 266 18.29 -14.43 2.36
N ASP A 267 18.45 -13.57 1.36
CA ASP A 267 17.36 -13.14 0.47
C ASP A 267 17.57 -13.67 -0.95
N VAL A 268 16.50 -14.11 -1.61
CA VAL A 268 16.55 -14.52 -3.02
C VAL A 268 16.48 -13.30 -3.93
N SER A 269 17.54 -13.10 -4.69
CA SER A 269 17.75 -11.95 -5.55
C SER A 269 16.77 -11.98 -6.73
N SER A 270 15.93 -10.95 -6.85
CA SER A 270 14.89 -10.85 -7.90
C SER A 270 13.97 -12.08 -7.96
N PHE A 271 13.50 -12.54 -6.80
CA PHE A 271 12.81 -13.82 -6.62
C PHE A 271 11.78 -14.19 -7.70
N TYR A 272 10.67 -13.45 -7.83
CA TYR A 272 9.63 -13.79 -8.83
C TYR A 272 10.12 -13.67 -10.27
N PRO A 273 10.84 -12.60 -10.69
CA PRO A 273 11.44 -12.57 -12.02
C PRO A 273 12.33 -13.76 -12.35
N SER A 274 13.17 -14.20 -11.40
CA SER A 274 14.05 -15.35 -11.58
C SER A 274 13.25 -16.65 -11.72
N LEU A 275 12.19 -16.84 -10.93
CA LEU A 275 11.30 -18.01 -11.07
C LEU A 275 10.62 -18.08 -12.45
N MET A 276 10.19 -16.93 -12.99
CA MET A 276 9.57 -16.86 -14.32
C MET A 276 10.52 -17.23 -15.45
N LEU A 277 11.83 -16.98 -15.27
CA LEU A 277 12.86 -17.26 -16.26
C LEU A 277 13.43 -18.68 -16.13
N GLU A 278 13.71 -19.12 -14.92
CA GLU A 278 14.43 -20.38 -14.67
C GLU A 278 13.53 -21.62 -14.76
N TYR A 279 12.21 -21.44 -14.63
CA TYR A 279 11.23 -22.53 -14.59
C TYR A 279 10.06 -22.32 -15.55
N ASP A 280 10.18 -21.37 -16.50
CA ASP A 280 9.13 -21.07 -17.49
C ASP A 280 7.77 -20.73 -16.87
N PHE A 281 7.77 -20.06 -15.71
CA PHE A 281 6.56 -19.63 -15.00
C PHE A 281 6.03 -18.25 -15.42
N LEU A 282 6.54 -17.68 -16.52
CA LEU A 282 5.98 -16.47 -17.10
C LEU A 282 4.55 -16.72 -17.60
N SER A 283 3.71 -15.68 -17.59
CA SER A 283 2.37 -15.72 -18.19
C SER A 283 2.43 -16.25 -19.63
N ARG A 284 1.60 -17.24 -19.94
CA ARG A 284 1.45 -17.81 -21.29
C ARG A 284 0.75 -16.86 -22.27
N ASN A 285 0.32 -15.70 -21.78
CA ASN A 285 -0.28 -14.64 -22.59
C ASN A 285 0.78 -13.71 -23.19
N VAL A 286 2.04 -13.79 -22.75
CA VAL A 286 3.14 -13.02 -23.34
C VAL A 286 3.47 -13.61 -24.72
N GLU A 287 3.45 -12.77 -25.75
CA GLU A 287 3.67 -13.18 -27.15
C GLU A 287 5.03 -13.85 -27.36
N ASP A 288 6.11 -13.27 -26.80
CA ASP A 288 7.48 -13.78 -26.88
C ASP A 288 8.13 -13.76 -25.49
N PRO A 289 8.34 -14.91 -24.83
CA PRO A 289 9.02 -15.00 -23.54
C PRO A 289 10.43 -14.37 -23.55
N ASN A 290 11.11 -14.34 -24.71
CA ASN A 290 12.42 -13.70 -24.82
C ASN A 290 12.36 -12.19 -24.56
N LEU A 291 11.21 -11.54 -24.72
CA LEU A 291 11.05 -10.14 -24.39
C LEU A 291 11.25 -9.89 -22.89
N TYR A 292 10.68 -10.75 -22.04
CA TYR A 292 10.87 -10.68 -20.59
C TYR A 292 12.34 -10.89 -20.21
N LYS A 293 13.00 -11.86 -20.85
CA LYS A 293 14.43 -12.14 -20.68
C LYS A 293 15.30 -10.94 -21.08
N LYS A 294 15.06 -10.32 -22.24
CA LYS A 294 15.78 -9.11 -22.70
C LYS A 294 15.62 -7.94 -21.72
N ILE A 295 14.42 -7.74 -21.18
CA ILE A 295 14.15 -6.72 -20.16
C ILE A 295 14.95 -7.01 -18.88
N TYR A 296 15.02 -8.27 -18.47
CA TYR A 296 15.79 -8.70 -17.31
C TYR A 296 17.30 -8.48 -17.50
N GLU A 297 17.87 -8.92 -18.63
CA GLU A 297 19.29 -8.75 -18.97
C GLU A 297 19.67 -7.27 -19.08
N GLN A 298 18.83 -6.46 -19.75
CA GLN A 298 19.04 -5.02 -19.84
C GLN A 298 19.03 -4.35 -18.47
N ARG A 299 18.14 -4.77 -17.57
CA ARG A 299 18.15 -4.29 -16.18
C ARG A 299 19.45 -4.65 -15.48
N LEU A 300 19.94 -5.88 -15.62
CA LEU A 300 21.20 -6.31 -15.00
C LEU A 300 22.38 -5.49 -15.48
N ARG A 301 22.48 -5.26 -16.80
CA ARG A 301 23.48 -4.37 -17.40
C ARG A 301 23.41 -2.96 -16.79
N LEU A 302 22.23 -2.33 -16.81
CA LEU A 302 22.04 -0.98 -16.24
C LEU A 302 22.34 -0.92 -14.73
N LYS A 303 22.00 -1.99 -13.99
CA LYS A 303 22.32 -2.10 -12.56
C LYS A 303 23.84 -2.17 -12.33
N ALA A 304 24.57 -2.92 -13.15
CA ALA A 304 26.04 -2.99 -13.10
C ALA A 304 26.70 -1.64 -13.42
N GLU A 305 26.14 -0.91 -14.38
CA GLU A 305 26.53 0.48 -14.74
C GLU A 305 26.11 1.53 -13.70
N LYS A 306 25.37 1.13 -12.64
CA LYS A 306 24.72 2.04 -11.66
C LYS A 306 23.82 3.09 -12.32
N ASN A 307 23.25 2.77 -13.48
CA ASN A 307 22.40 3.66 -14.24
C ASN A 307 20.96 3.67 -13.67
N PRO A 308 20.40 4.85 -13.30
CA PRO A 308 19.05 4.94 -12.74
C PRO A 308 17.95 4.42 -13.69
N MET A 309 18.22 4.34 -14.99
CA MET A 309 17.30 3.75 -15.98
C MET A 309 16.96 2.28 -15.72
N GLN A 310 17.68 1.55 -14.83
CA GLN A 310 17.27 0.20 -14.42
C GLN A 310 15.91 0.16 -13.72
N LEU A 311 15.47 1.27 -13.10
CA LEU A 311 14.24 1.34 -12.30
C LEU A 311 12.96 1.05 -13.12
N PRO A 312 12.74 1.66 -14.30
CA PRO A 312 11.68 1.26 -15.23
C PRO A 312 11.62 -0.24 -15.51
N TYR A 313 12.76 -0.87 -15.82
CA TYR A 313 12.81 -2.31 -16.12
C TYR A 313 12.46 -3.14 -14.89
N LYS A 314 12.94 -2.75 -13.70
CA LYS A 314 12.56 -3.39 -12.42
C LYS A 314 11.04 -3.36 -12.20
N ILE A 315 10.38 -2.26 -12.56
CA ILE A 315 8.92 -2.13 -12.40
C ILE A 315 8.19 -3.12 -13.29
N VAL A 316 8.58 -3.26 -14.56
CA VAL A 316 7.96 -4.23 -15.48
C VAL A 316 8.07 -5.64 -14.91
N LEU A 317 9.29 -6.06 -14.59
CA LEU A 317 9.59 -7.40 -14.06
C LEU A 317 8.78 -7.71 -12.79
N ASN A 318 8.79 -6.80 -11.81
CA ASN A 318 8.09 -7.02 -10.54
C ASN A 318 6.57 -6.93 -10.67
N SER A 319 6.04 -6.12 -11.59
CA SER A 319 4.59 -5.95 -11.76
C SER A 319 3.94 -7.15 -12.46
N THR A 320 4.71 -7.93 -13.24
CA THR A 320 4.21 -9.08 -14.01
C THR A 320 3.52 -10.11 -13.11
N TYR A 321 4.10 -10.45 -11.95
CA TYR A 321 3.51 -11.45 -11.05
C TYR A 321 2.12 -11.04 -10.55
N GLY A 322 1.99 -9.82 -10.04
CA GLY A 322 0.70 -9.31 -9.57
C GLY A 322 -0.32 -9.19 -10.71
N ALA A 323 0.14 -8.84 -11.91
CA ALA A 323 -0.71 -8.75 -13.10
C ALA A 323 -1.30 -10.12 -13.50
N MET A 324 -0.56 -11.21 -13.32
CA MET A 324 -1.01 -12.58 -13.60
C MET A 324 -2.17 -13.04 -12.71
N LYS A 325 -2.31 -12.47 -11.50
CA LYS A 325 -3.41 -12.75 -10.57
C LYS A 325 -4.67 -11.91 -10.85
N TYR A 326 -4.56 -10.82 -11.59
CA TYR A 326 -5.68 -9.89 -11.78
C TYR A 326 -6.49 -10.22 -13.03
N LYS A 327 -7.72 -10.74 -12.86
CA LYS A 327 -8.59 -11.25 -13.95
C LYS A 327 -8.90 -10.29 -15.10
N TYR A 328 -8.71 -8.99 -14.91
CA TYR A 328 -8.94 -7.97 -15.95
C TYR A 328 -7.64 -7.48 -16.62
N ASN A 329 -6.48 -8.02 -16.23
CA ASN A 329 -5.21 -7.73 -16.89
C ASN A 329 -4.97 -8.69 -18.07
N ASN A 330 -4.29 -8.24 -19.12
CA ASN A 330 -3.95 -9.11 -20.23
C ASN A 330 -2.89 -10.19 -19.86
N LEU A 331 -2.09 -9.95 -18.83
CA LEU A 331 -1.17 -10.95 -18.29
C LEU A 331 -1.87 -12.04 -17.45
N TYR A 332 -3.19 -11.97 -17.24
CA TYR A 332 -3.91 -12.88 -16.36
C TYR A 332 -3.68 -14.35 -16.75
N ASP A 333 -2.99 -15.06 -15.88
CA ASP A 333 -2.65 -16.47 -16.01
C ASP A 333 -2.46 -17.04 -14.60
N PRO A 334 -3.56 -17.42 -13.94
CA PRO A 334 -3.52 -17.75 -12.53
C PRO A 334 -2.77 -19.06 -12.24
N ARG A 335 -2.72 -20.00 -13.21
CA ARG A 335 -1.87 -21.19 -13.12
C ARG A 335 -0.40 -20.81 -12.99
N GLN A 336 0.09 -19.95 -13.87
CA GLN A 336 1.49 -19.52 -13.82
C GLN A 336 1.76 -18.67 -12.57
N ALA A 337 0.78 -17.89 -12.09
CA ALA A 337 0.90 -17.18 -10.82
C ALA A 337 1.02 -18.15 -9.63
N ASN A 338 0.26 -19.25 -9.65
CA ASN A 338 0.35 -20.32 -8.65
C ASN A 338 1.67 -21.09 -8.76
N ASN A 339 2.18 -21.36 -9.96
CA ASN A 339 3.50 -21.97 -10.15
C ASN A 339 4.62 -21.10 -9.56
N VAL A 340 4.61 -19.79 -9.81
CA VAL A 340 5.56 -18.86 -9.18
C VAL A 340 5.43 -18.90 -7.65
N CYS A 341 4.21 -18.85 -7.12
CA CYS A 341 3.99 -18.81 -5.67
C CYS A 341 4.38 -20.12 -4.97
N VAL A 342 3.83 -21.23 -5.45
CA VAL A 342 4.01 -22.57 -4.88
C VAL A 342 5.43 -23.09 -5.14
N GLY A 343 5.93 -22.94 -6.37
CA GLY A 343 7.30 -23.30 -6.70
C GLY A 343 8.31 -22.51 -5.87
N GLY A 344 8.12 -21.19 -5.74
CA GLY A 344 8.98 -20.34 -4.93
C GLY A 344 9.03 -20.75 -3.47
N GLN A 345 7.89 -20.91 -2.82
CA GLN A 345 7.86 -21.27 -1.39
C GLN A 345 8.40 -22.68 -1.11
N LEU A 346 8.23 -23.64 -2.03
CA LEU A 346 8.83 -24.96 -1.89
C LEU A 346 10.36 -24.92 -2.08
N LEU A 347 10.88 -24.07 -2.97
CA LEU A 347 12.32 -23.87 -3.10
C LEU A 347 12.94 -23.21 -1.85
N LEU A 348 12.20 -22.32 -1.17
CA LEU A 348 12.61 -21.78 0.13
C LEU A 348 12.56 -22.83 1.24
N LEU A 349 11.53 -23.68 1.27
CA LEU A 349 11.47 -24.81 2.21
C LEU A 349 12.65 -25.77 2.01
N ASP A 350 13.00 -26.08 0.76
CA ASP A 350 14.19 -26.85 0.42
C ASP A 350 15.47 -26.18 0.97
N LEU A 351 15.64 -24.86 0.81
CA LEU A 351 16.77 -24.14 1.39
C LEU A 351 16.78 -24.20 2.92
N ILE A 352 15.62 -24.03 3.58
CA ILE A 352 15.48 -24.15 5.04
C ILE A 352 15.94 -25.53 5.51
N GLU A 353 15.50 -26.60 4.84
CA GLU A 353 15.87 -27.98 5.20
C GLU A 353 17.38 -28.21 5.13
N LYS A 354 18.07 -27.67 4.11
CA LYS A 354 19.52 -27.81 3.97
C LYS A 354 20.31 -26.97 4.98
N LEU A 355 19.75 -25.85 5.43
CA LEU A 355 20.39 -24.98 6.43
C LEU A 355 20.11 -25.42 7.87
N GLU A 356 19.00 -26.12 8.13
CA GLU A 356 18.53 -26.54 9.47
C GLU A 356 19.63 -27.16 10.36
N PRO A 357 20.54 -28.03 9.89
CA PRO A 357 21.59 -28.60 10.75
C PRO A 357 22.68 -27.60 11.17
N HIS A 358 22.76 -26.45 10.51
CA HIS A 358 23.89 -25.51 10.60
C HIS A 358 23.53 -24.17 11.21
N TRP A 359 22.24 -23.89 11.42
CA TRP A 359 21.77 -22.64 12.01
C TRP A 359 20.47 -22.85 12.79
N THR A 360 20.02 -21.81 13.49
CA THR A 360 18.69 -21.77 14.10
C THR A 360 17.82 -20.82 13.31
N LEU A 361 16.80 -21.34 12.62
CA LEU A 361 15.81 -20.52 11.92
C LEU A 361 15.04 -19.64 12.91
N ILE A 362 14.90 -18.36 12.57
CA ILE A 362 14.13 -17.37 13.33
C ILE A 362 12.87 -16.96 12.55
N GLN A 363 13.03 -16.68 11.26
CA GLN A 363 11.95 -16.21 10.41
C GLN A 363 12.16 -16.65 8.95
N SER A 364 11.06 -16.91 8.26
CA SER A 364 10.98 -17.10 6.81
C SER A 364 9.77 -16.33 6.26
N ASN A 365 9.93 -15.61 5.16
CA ASN A 365 8.87 -14.92 4.45
C ASN A 365 8.96 -15.20 2.95
N THR A 366 8.22 -14.41 2.15
CA THR A 366 8.07 -14.58 0.70
C THR A 366 9.35 -14.91 -0.06
N ASP A 367 10.46 -14.26 0.25
CA ASP A 367 11.71 -14.32 -0.51
C ASP A 367 12.97 -14.36 0.37
N GLY A 368 12.83 -14.42 1.69
CA GLY A 368 13.93 -14.23 2.63
C GLY A 368 13.87 -15.14 3.85
N LEU A 369 15.05 -15.44 4.39
CA LEU A 369 15.24 -16.26 5.58
C LEU A 369 16.15 -15.52 6.57
N ILE A 370 15.81 -15.55 7.85
CA ILE A 370 16.65 -15.06 8.95
C ILE A 370 16.94 -16.22 9.88
N GLY A 371 18.21 -16.48 10.14
CA GLY A 371 18.64 -17.46 11.12
C GLY A 371 19.91 -17.07 11.86
N LYS A 372 20.17 -17.76 12.97
CA LYS A 372 21.31 -17.50 13.85
C LYS A 372 22.37 -18.58 13.72
N ILE A 373 23.63 -18.17 13.63
CA ILE A 373 24.79 -19.07 13.71
C ILE A 373 25.57 -18.86 15.00
N LYS A 374 26.29 -19.91 15.44
CA LYS A 374 27.03 -19.87 16.70
C LYS A 374 28.34 -19.10 16.58
N ARG A 375 29.05 -19.23 15.46
CA ARG A 375 30.39 -18.65 15.26
C ARG A 375 30.50 -18.04 13.87
N LYS A 376 31.25 -16.95 13.72
CA LYS A 376 31.45 -16.26 12.44
C LYS A 376 32.03 -17.16 11.35
N ARG A 377 32.87 -18.13 11.73
CA ARG A 377 33.43 -19.14 10.82
C ARG A 377 32.37 -20.07 10.20
N ASP A 378 31.23 -20.26 10.86
CA ASP A 378 30.15 -21.12 10.37
C ASP A 378 29.46 -20.47 9.15
N LEU A 379 29.61 -19.14 8.97
CA LEU A 379 29.10 -18.42 7.80
C LEU A 379 29.63 -18.99 6.48
N ASN A 380 30.89 -19.47 6.45
CA ASN A 380 31.44 -20.09 5.24
C ASN A 380 30.71 -21.38 4.89
N LYS A 381 30.29 -22.17 5.90
CA LYS A 381 29.49 -23.38 5.69
C LYS A 381 28.08 -23.03 5.19
N ILE A 382 27.44 -22.01 5.77
CA ILE A 382 26.15 -21.50 5.29
C ILE A 382 26.24 -21.07 3.83
N LYS A 383 27.24 -20.25 3.48
CA LYS A 383 27.46 -19.79 2.10
C LYS A 383 27.74 -20.94 1.13
N SER A 384 28.45 -21.98 1.54
CA SER A 384 28.68 -23.17 0.72
C SER A 384 27.37 -23.89 0.39
N ILE A 385 26.51 -24.12 1.39
CA ILE A 385 25.21 -24.79 1.20
C ILE A 385 24.31 -23.93 0.30
N CYS A 386 24.27 -22.62 0.54
CA CYS A 386 23.56 -21.69 -0.30
C CYS A 386 24.09 -21.72 -1.74
N LYS A 387 25.41 -21.78 -1.96
CA LYS A 387 26.01 -21.88 -3.29
C LYS A 387 25.60 -23.16 -4.02
N GLU A 388 25.61 -24.31 -3.35
CA GLU A 388 25.10 -25.58 -3.91
C GLU A 388 23.61 -25.46 -4.29
N TRP A 389 22.82 -24.77 -3.47
CA TRP A 389 21.42 -24.47 -3.76
C TRP A 389 21.28 -23.51 -4.96
N GLU A 390 22.09 -22.45 -5.05
CA GLU A 390 22.10 -21.50 -6.17
C GLU A 390 22.46 -22.19 -7.49
N GLU A 391 23.47 -23.07 -7.49
CA GLU A 391 23.90 -23.82 -8.67
C GLU A 391 22.81 -24.78 -9.14
N ARG A 392 22.18 -25.50 -8.20
CA ARG A 392 21.10 -26.45 -8.51
C ARG A 392 19.84 -25.75 -9.02
N THR A 393 19.42 -24.66 -8.37
CA THR A 393 18.14 -23.98 -8.65
C THR A 393 18.28 -22.87 -9.67
N ARG A 394 19.50 -22.43 -9.98
CA ARG A 394 19.82 -21.26 -10.82
C ARG A 394 19.33 -19.93 -10.24
N MET A 395 18.82 -19.93 -9.02
CA MET A 395 18.43 -18.74 -8.27
C MET A 395 19.64 -18.13 -7.56
N LYS A 396 19.68 -16.81 -7.38
CA LYS A 396 20.79 -16.12 -6.69
C LYS A 396 20.41 -15.67 -5.28
N LEU A 397 21.34 -15.75 -4.34
CA LEU A 397 21.17 -15.40 -2.94
C LEU A 397 22.04 -14.21 -2.54
N ASP A 398 21.44 -13.24 -1.84
CA ASP A 398 22.11 -12.12 -1.20
C ASP A 398 22.20 -12.35 0.32
N PHE A 399 23.31 -11.93 0.94
CA PHE A 399 23.57 -12.12 2.36
C PHE A 399 23.75 -10.79 3.08
N GLU A 400 23.17 -10.68 4.27
CA GLU A 400 23.39 -9.55 5.17
C GLU A 400 23.51 -10.04 6.61
N LEU A 401 24.40 -9.41 7.38
CA LEU A 401 24.62 -9.72 8.78
C LEU A 401 23.98 -8.68 9.68
N PHE A 402 23.37 -9.17 10.75
CA PHE A 402 22.79 -8.37 11.83
C PHE A 402 23.27 -8.93 13.16
N HIS A 403 23.21 -8.10 14.19
CA HIS A 403 23.61 -8.44 15.54
C HIS A 403 22.43 -8.66 16.48
N LYS A 404 21.32 -7.95 16.27
CA LYS A 404 20.16 -7.98 17.16
C LYS A 404 18.84 -8.03 16.41
N ILE A 405 17.87 -8.76 16.96
CA ILE A 405 16.50 -8.82 16.46
C ILE A 405 15.48 -8.65 17.59
N TYR A 406 14.44 -7.86 17.31
CA TYR A 406 13.21 -7.78 18.09
C TYR A 406 12.04 -8.05 17.16
N GLN A 407 11.23 -9.07 17.45
CA GLN A 407 10.20 -9.56 16.54
C GLN A 407 8.90 -9.88 17.29
N LYS A 408 7.82 -9.21 16.91
CA LYS A 408 6.46 -9.60 17.31
C LYS A 408 5.97 -10.79 16.49
N ASP A 409 6.08 -10.69 15.18
CA ASP A 409 5.67 -11.69 14.17
C ASP A 409 6.44 -11.47 12.86
N VAL A 410 6.21 -12.34 11.85
CA VAL A 410 6.89 -12.30 10.53
C VAL A 410 6.83 -10.95 9.80
N ASN A 411 5.84 -10.10 10.13
CA ASN A 411 5.62 -8.82 9.49
C ASN A 411 5.90 -7.63 10.41
N ASN A 412 6.28 -7.85 11.67
CA ASN A 412 6.53 -6.81 12.66
C ASN A 412 7.84 -7.09 13.41
N TYR A 413 8.95 -6.53 12.93
CA TYR A 413 10.27 -6.73 13.50
C TYR A 413 11.22 -5.54 13.28
N ILE A 414 12.26 -5.46 14.11
CA ILE A 414 13.44 -4.61 13.95
C ILE A 414 14.69 -5.49 14.00
N ILE A 415 15.59 -5.33 13.05
CA ILE A 415 16.92 -5.96 13.02
C ILE A 415 18.00 -4.88 12.96
N ILE A 416 19.04 -5.03 13.79
CA ILE A 416 20.06 -4.00 14.03
C ILE A 416 21.44 -4.60 13.70
N LYS A 417 22.29 -3.83 13.03
CA LYS A 417 23.67 -4.18 12.68
C LYS A 417 24.65 -3.72 13.77
N ASP A 418 25.88 -4.21 13.69
CA ASP A 418 26.98 -3.82 14.60
C ASP A 418 27.26 -2.31 14.59
N ASP A 419 27.02 -1.61 13.48
CA ASP A 419 27.22 -0.17 13.33
C ASP A 419 26.05 0.68 13.84
N GLY A 420 25.01 0.05 14.42
CA GLY A 420 23.78 0.72 14.88
C GLY A 420 22.76 1.01 13.77
N SER A 421 23.11 0.80 12.49
CA SER A 421 22.11 0.88 11.41
C SER A 421 21.11 -0.27 11.52
N TYR A 422 19.87 -0.04 11.07
CA TYR A 422 18.78 -0.99 11.29
C TYR A 422 17.83 -1.10 10.10
N LYS A 423 17.09 -2.22 10.04
CA LYS A 423 15.91 -2.40 9.20
C LYS A 423 14.70 -2.67 10.09
N SER A 424 13.56 -2.10 9.73
CA SER A 424 12.31 -2.24 10.48
C SER A 424 11.15 -2.51 9.53
N LYS A 425 10.30 -3.49 9.85
CA LYS A 425 9.09 -3.82 9.09
C LYS A 425 7.90 -3.91 10.04
N GLY A 426 6.72 -3.50 9.56
CA GLY A 426 5.46 -3.63 10.29
C GLY A 426 4.89 -2.33 10.83
N ALA A 427 3.58 -2.31 11.09
CA ALA A 427 2.83 -1.10 11.40
C ALA A 427 3.33 -0.38 12.67
N TYR A 428 3.86 -1.14 13.65
CA TYR A 428 4.30 -0.60 14.93
C TYR A 428 5.65 0.11 14.86
N VAL A 429 6.50 -0.29 13.90
CA VAL A 429 7.90 0.15 13.79
C VAL A 429 8.24 0.66 12.39
N LYS A 430 7.24 0.90 11.53
CA LYS A 430 7.45 1.48 10.21
C LYS A 430 8.05 2.89 10.31
N LYS A 431 8.80 3.28 9.28
CA LYS A 431 9.21 4.67 9.10
C LYS A 431 7.99 5.48 8.70
N LEU A 432 7.67 6.51 9.49
CA LEU A 432 6.57 7.43 9.22
C LEU A 432 7.03 8.55 8.30
N ASN A 433 6.08 9.18 7.63
CA ASN A 433 6.27 10.37 6.80
C ASN A 433 5.03 11.26 6.90
N SER A 434 5.02 12.44 6.26
CA SER A 434 3.92 13.41 6.35
C SER A 434 2.57 12.84 5.93
N ILE A 435 2.54 11.90 4.99
CA ILE A 435 1.33 11.27 4.45
C ILE A 435 1.09 9.86 5.02
N ASP A 436 1.79 9.52 6.11
CA ASP A 436 1.59 8.30 6.91
C ASP A 436 1.99 8.58 8.36
N ASN A 437 1.11 9.28 9.07
CA ASN A 437 1.38 9.92 10.36
C ASN A 437 0.26 9.63 11.39
N ASP A 438 -0.10 8.35 11.55
CA ASP A 438 -1.07 7.88 12.57
C ASP A 438 -0.35 7.44 13.85
N LEU A 439 -0.71 8.02 15.00
CA LEU A 439 -0.08 7.76 16.30
C LEU A 439 1.46 7.80 16.26
N PRO A 440 2.08 8.84 15.65
CA PRO A 440 3.51 8.81 15.37
C PRO A 440 4.38 8.77 16.62
N ILE A 441 3.93 9.37 17.73
CA ILE A 441 4.66 9.34 19.00
C ILE A 441 4.89 7.92 19.52
N VAL A 442 3.93 7.00 19.29
CA VAL A 442 4.02 5.62 19.75
C VAL A 442 5.06 4.86 18.93
N ASN A 443 5.04 5.02 17.60
CA ASN A 443 6.04 4.39 16.72
C ASN A 443 7.45 4.94 17.01
N MET A 444 7.57 6.23 17.27
CA MET A 444 8.85 6.85 17.64
C MET A 444 9.36 6.28 18.97
N ALA A 445 8.52 6.22 20.01
CA ALA A 445 8.88 5.68 21.31
C ALA A 445 9.35 4.21 21.23
N LEU A 446 8.68 3.37 20.42
CA LEU A 446 9.12 1.99 20.20
C LEU A 446 10.50 1.91 19.55
N LYS A 447 10.76 2.75 18.53
CA LYS A 447 12.06 2.77 17.87
C LYS A 447 13.18 3.23 18.79
N GLU A 448 12.97 4.32 19.52
CA GLU A 448 13.93 4.82 20.50
C GLU A 448 14.23 3.78 21.58
N TYR A 449 13.22 3.05 22.04
CA TYR A 449 13.42 1.93 22.97
C TYR A 449 14.29 0.82 22.37
N PHE A 450 13.97 0.32 21.17
CA PHE A 450 14.67 -0.81 20.58
C PHE A 450 16.10 -0.47 20.10
N ILE A 451 16.33 0.77 19.66
CA ILE A 451 17.60 1.18 19.05
C ILE A 451 18.52 1.83 20.09
N ASN A 452 17.97 2.74 20.92
CA ASN A 452 18.74 3.57 21.83
C ASN A 452 18.53 3.21 23.31
N GLY A 453 17.65 2.26 23.62
CA GLY A 453 17.34 1.86 25.01
C GLY A 453 16.56 2.90 25.80
N VAL A 454 15.98 3.92 25.14
CA VAL A 454 15.24 4.99 25.82
C VAL A 454 13.86 4.49 26.25
N PRO A 455 13.46 4.63 27.53
CA PRO A 455 12.12 4.27 27.97
C PRO A 455 11.03 4.97 27.14
N VAL A 456 9.96 4.25 26.81
CA VAL A 456 8.88 4.79 25.95
C VAL A 456 8.22 6.03 26.57
N GLU A 457 8.14 6.06 27.89
CA GLU A 457 7.60 7.15 28.70
C GLU A 457 8.37 8.44 28.49
N GLU A 458 9.70 8.35 28.44
CA GLU A 458 10.57 9.52 28.26
C GLU A 458 10.30 10.18 26.91
N THR A 459 10.31 9.37 25.84
CA THR A 459 10.01 9.84 24.47
C THR A 459 8.62 10.51 24.41
N ILE A 460 7.61 9.90 25.02
CA ILE A 460 6.23 10.41 24.99
C ILE A 460 6.08 11.68 25.84
N ARG A 461 6.67 11.73 27.04
CA ARG A 461 6.55 12.87 27.96
C ARG A 461 7.29 14.10 27.44
N ASN A 462 8.42 13.90 26.77
CA ASN A 462 9.25 15.00 26.23
C ASN A 462 8.68 15.63 24.96
N SER A 463 7.70 14.99 24.29
CA SER A 463 7.10 15.56 23.09
C SER A 463 6.21 16.79 23.37
N LYS A 464 6.50 17.86 22.63
CA LYS A 464 5.82 19.17 22.70
C LYS A 464 4.94 19.47 21.49
N ASN A 465 4.93 18.60 20.48
CA ASN A 465 4.18 18.80 19.24
C ASN A 465 2.84 18.05 19.31
N LEU A 466 1.72 18.77 19.21
CA LEU A 466 0.38 18.16 19.23
C LEU A 466 0.19 17.14 18.12
N MET A 467 0.69 17.42 16.90
CA MET A 467 0.58 16.52 15.75
C MET A 467 1.18 15.14 16.03
N MET A 468 2.16 15.03 16.95
CA MET A 468 2.74 13.74 17.32
C MET A 468 1.75 12.80 18.03
N PHE A 469 0.70 13.37 18.61
CA PHE A 469 -0.32 12.64 19.37
C PHE A 469 -1.58 12.36 18.56
N GLN A 470 -1.62 12.77 17.28
CA GLN A 470 -2.83 12.61 16.50
C GLN A 470 -3.10 11.14 16.20
N LYS A 471 -4.38 10.78 16.24
CA LYS A 471 -4.90 9.57 15.64
C LYS A 471 -5.91 9.97 14.57
N VAL A 472 -5.66 9.56 13.33
CA VAL A 472 -6.59 9.85 12.22
C VAL A 472 -7.38 8.59 11.95
N VAL A 473 -8.71 8.69 11.99
CA VAL A 473 -9.62 7.57 11.73
C VAL A 473 -10.60 7.94 10.63
N LYS A 474 -11.00 6.95 9.84
CA LYS A 474 -12.00 7.08 8.79
C LYS A 474 -13.03 5.97 8.93
N ILE A 475 -14.32 6.31 8.86
CA ILE A 475 -15.36 5.29 8.74
C ILE A 475 -15.50 4.87 7.27
N SER A 476 -15.65 3.57 7.04
CA SER A 476 -15.85 3.06 5.68
C SER A 476 -17.28 3.27 5.21
N TYR A 477 -17.52 3.09 3.91
CA TYR A 477 -18.85 3.13 3.28
C TYR A 477 -19.87 2.13 3.89
N LYS A 478 -19.42 1.16 4.70
CA LYS A 478 -20.29 0.21 5.41
C LYS A 478 -20.99 0.84 6.63
N TYR A 479 -20.61 2.05 6.99
CA TYR A 479 -21.13 2.80 8.12
C TYR A 479 -21.83 4.06 7.62
N SER A 480 -22.95 4.40 8.23
CA SER A 480 -23.78 5.53 7.83
C SER A 480 -23.20 6.87 8.32
N HIS A 481 -22.73 6.92 9.56
CA HIS A 481 -22.15 8.12 10.18
C HIS A 481 -21.29 7.79 11.40
N ALA A 482 -20.51 8.77 11.87
CA ALA A 482 -19.75 8.72 13.11
C ALA A 482 -20.50 9.43 14.25
N LEU A 483 -20.16 9.08 15.50
CA LEU A 483 -20.67 9.72 16.70
C LEU A 483 -19.51 10.20 17.59
N TYR A 484 -19.73 11.29 18.32
CA TYR A 484 -18.97 11.68 19.50
C TYR A 484 -19.87 11.55 20.74
N GLY A 485 -19.66 10.50 21.54
CA GLY A 485 -20.67 10.03 22.48
C GLY A 485 -21.95 9.67 21.73
N ASN A 486 -23.04 10.41 22.01
CA ASN A 486 -24.32 10.25 21.33
C ASN A 486 -24.56 11.29 20.20
N LYS A 487 -23.63 12.24 20.01
CA LYS A 487 -23.78 13.31 19.02
C LYS A 487 -23.34 12.82 17.64
N LYS A 488 -24.24 12.86 16.66
CA LYS A 488 -23.92 12.62 15.24
C LYS A 488 -22.92 13.64 14.71
N LEU A 489 -21.91 13.14 14.00
CA LEU A 489 -20.92 13.94 13.29
C LEU A 489 -21.24 13.92 11.79
N SER A 490 -20.98 15.06 11.13
CA SER A 490 -21.06 15.20 9.68
C SER A 490 -19.89 14.50 9.00
N GLU A 491 -18.69 14.62 9.58
CA GLU A 491 -17.45 14.17 8.98
C GLU A 491 -17.27 12.65 9.11
N LYS A 492 -16.71 12.06 8.05
CA LYS A 492 -16.36 10.64 8.04
C LYS A 492 -14.91 10.38 8.41
N CYS A 493 -14.06 11.40 8.32
CA CYS A 493 -12.68 11.38 8.80
C CYS A 493 -12.56 12.23 10.06
N LEU A 494 -11.94 11.70 11.11
CA LEU A 494 -11.79 12.35 12.40
C LEU A 494 -10.33 12.35 12.82
N ARG A 495 -9.85 13.50 13.31
CA ARG A 495 -8.57 13.60 14.02
C ARG A 495 -8.83 13.64 15.51
N VAL A 496 -8.46 12.57 16.20
CA VAL A 496 -8.75 12.35 17.61
C VAL A 496 -7.48 12.33 18.46
N PHE A 497 -7.60 12.82 19.69
CA PHE A 497 -6.54 12.87 20.70
C PHE A 497 -7.06 12.32 22.01
N ALA A 498 -6.25 11.53 22.72
CA ALA A 498 -6.65 11.00 24.03
C ALA A 498 -6.87 12.12 25.04
N SER A 499 -7.94 12.02 25.83
CA SER A 499 -8.32 13.03 26.81
C SER A 499 -8.38 12.48 28.22
N LYS A 500 -7.89 13.26 29.17
CA LYS A 500 -8.08 13.01 30.61
C LYS A 500 -9.30 13.72 31.19
N LYS A 501 -9.99 14.56 30.40
CA LYS A 501 -11.18 15.28 30.86
C LYS A 501 -12.36 14.31 30.93
N GLU A 502 -13.08 14.32 32.05
CA GLU A 502 -14.19 13.38 32.26
C GLU A 502 -15.40 13.63 31.34
N ASP A 503 -15.65 14.89 30.99
CA ASP A 503 -16.73 15.30 30.08
C ASP A 503 -16.46 14.93 28.61
N ASP A 504 -15.22 14.57 28.26
CA ASP A 504 -14.87 14.21 26.88
C ASP A 504 -15.33 12.77 26.61
N ASN A 505 -15.91 12.55 25.43
CA ASN A 505 -16.52 11.27 25.04
C ASN A 505 -15.62 10.45 24.11
N GLY A 506 -16.02 9.19 23.87
CA GLY A 506 -15.43 8.34 22.84
C GLY A 506 -15.98 8.63 21.44
N VAL A 507 -15.31 8.09 20.42
CA VAL A 507 -15.81 8.11 19.03
C VAL A 507 -16.33 6.75 18.60
N TYR A 508 -17.49 6.76 17.95
CA TYR A 508 -18.21 5.57 17.52
C TYR A 508 -18.61 5.67 16.04
N LYS A 509 -18.97 4.54 15.46
CA LYS A 509 -19.46 4.40 14.08
C LYS A 509 -20.76 3.61 14.08
N VAL A 510 -21.70 4.01 13.24
CA VAL A 510 -23.04 3.43 13.19
C VAL A 510 -23.23 2.67 11.89
N LYS A 511 -23.64 1.40 11.97
CA LYS A 511 -24.00 0.61 10.79
C LYS A 511 -25.35 1.06 10.22
N GLU A 512 -25.66 0.66 8.99
CA GLU A 512 -26.96 0.96 8.37
C GLU A 512 -28.15 0.42 9.20
N ASN A 513 -27.97 -0.70 9.91
CA ASN A 513 -28.97 -1.26 10.81
C ASN A 513 -29.03 -0.61 12.21
N GLY A 514 -28.35 0.52 12.42
CA GLY A 514 -28.35 1.26 13.68
C GLY A 514 -27.39 0.75 14.75
N ARG A 515 -26.68 -0.37 14.54
CA ARG A 515 -25.71 -0.88 15.52
C ARG A 515 -24.54 0.10 15.68
N VAL A 516 -24.30 0.52 16.92
CA VAL A 516 -23.18 1.38 17.30
C VAL A 516 -21.96 0.55 17.69
N GLU A 517 -20.80 0.91 17.17
CA GLU A 517 -19.51 0.28 17.47
C GLU A 517 -18.48 1.35 17.78
N LYS A 518 -17.66 1.16 18.82
CA LYS A 518 -16.50 2.05 19.04
C LYS A 518 -15.55 1.97 17.85
N ILE A 519 -15.00 3.11 17.43
CA ILE A 519 -13.96 3.09 16.39
C ILE A 519 -12.72 2.42 16.98
N ALA A 520 -12.23 1.35 16.33
CA ALA A 520 -11.13 0.54 16.85
C ALA A 520 -9.86 1.38 17.10
N ASN A 521 -9.10 1.00 18.13
CA ASN A 521 -7.84 1.63 18.53
C ASN A 521 -7.94 3.14 18.89
N THR A 522 -9.13 3.64 19.23
CA THR A 522 -9.33 4.99 19.76
C THR A 522 -9.43 4.96 21.29
N PRO A 523 -9.10 6.06 21.99
CA PRO A 523 -9.27 6.15 23.43
C PRO A 523 -10.74 6.11 23.85
N GLU A 524 -11.03 5.71 25.09
CA GLU A 524 -12.41 5.78 25.64
C GLU A 524 -12.91 7.22 25.75
N ARG A 525 -12.00 8.14 26.09
CA ARG A 525 -12.28 9.58 26.15
C ARG A 525 -11.30 10.30 25.23
N CYS A 526 -11.83 11.08 24.31
CA CYS A 526 -11.03 11.78 23.31
C CYS A 526 -11.59 13.17 23.03
N PHE A 527 -10.76 14.04 22.45
CA PHE A 527 -11.24 15.26 21.84
C PHE A 527 -10.88 15.28 20.36
N ILE A 528 -11.74 15.92 19.56
CA ILE A 528 -11.63 16.01 18.11
C ILE A 528 -11.08 17.39 17.74
N VAL A 529 -10.09 17.44 16.85
CA VAL A 529 -9.51 18.69 16.31
C VAL A 529 -9.31 18.52 14.81
N ASN A 530 -10.39 18.72 14.05
CA ASN A 530 -10.40 18.53 12.60
C ASN A 530 -9.79 19.72 11.84
N ASP A 531 -9.69 20.90 12.45
CA ASP A 531 -8.97 22.03 11.86
C ASP A 531 -7.45 21.81 11.91
N CYS A 532 -6.69 22.65 11.21
CA CYS A 532 -5.23 22.51 11.10
C CYS A 532 -4.54 22.43 12.48
N VAL A 533 -3.66 21.45 12.69
CA VAL A 533 -2.93 21.23 13.95
C VAL A 533 -1.45 21.58 13.89
N ILE A 534 -0.96 22.01 12.73
CA ILE A 534 0.44 22.44 12.55
C ILE A 534 0.73 23.64 13.47
N GLY A 535 1.79 23.52 14.26
CA GLY A 535 2.21 24.58 15.20
C GLY A 535 1.31 24.77 16.43
N LYS A 536 0.23 23.99 16.59
CA LYS A 536 -0.66 24.11 17.76
C LYS A 536 0.01 23.61 19.04
N ARG A 537 -0.24 24.32 20.14
CA ARG A 537 0.18 23.92 21.49
C ARG A 537 -0.62 22.71 21.96
N ILE A 538 0.03 21.84 22.74
CA ILE A 538 -0.63 20.70 23.38
C ILE A 538 -1.65 21.19 24.44
N PRO A 539 -2.95 20.84 24.33
CA PRO A 539 -3.93 21.17 25.34
C PRO A 539 -3.64 20.49 26.68
N LYS A 540 -3.93 21.15 27.81
CA LYS A 540 -3.76 20.58 29.16
C LYS A 540 -4.52 19.27 29.36
N ARG A 541 -5.62 19.07 28.63
CA ARG A 541 -6.47 17.87 28.68
C ARG A 541 -5.91 16.66 27.94
N LEU A 542 -4.83 16.79 27.16
CA LEU A 542 -4.20 15.66 26.47
C LEU A 542 -3.75 14.61 27.50
N ASP A 543 -4.21 13.38 27.32
CA ASP A 543 -3.80 12.25 28.14
C ASP A 543 -2.57 11.58 27.54
N ARG A 544 -1.38 11.89 28.06
CA ARG A 544 -0.13 11.22 27.67
C ARG A 544 -0.06 9.76 28.14
N GLU A 545 -0.73 9.43 29.23
CA GLU A 545 -0.67 8.09 29.82
C GLU A 545 -1.33 7.06 28.90
N TRP A 546 -2.41 7.43 28.21
CA TRP A 546 -2.99 6.57 27.18
C TRP A 546 -1.96 6.15 26.10
N TYR A 547 -1.16 7.09 25.59
CA TYR A 547 -0.13 6.79 24.59
C TYR A 547 1.00 5.92 25.16
N ILE A 548 1.36 6.13 26.43
CA ILE A 548 2.35 5.30 27.15
C ILE A 548 1.83 3.86 27.26
N GLN A 549 0.56 3.68 27.64
CA GLN A 549 -0.06 2.36 27.74
C GLN A 549 -0.13 1.67 26.37
N VAL A 550 -0.45 2.41 25.31
CA VAL A 550 -0.40 1.88 23.94
C VAL A 550 1.03 1.47 23.57
N ALA A 551 2.04 2.28 23.87
CA ALA A 551 3.44 1.95 23.60
C ALA A 551 3.90 0.71 24.39
N ARG A 552 3.61 0.64 25.69
CA ARG A 552 3.89 -0.53 26.55
C ARG A 552 3.21 -1.79 26.05
N LYS A 553 1.94 -1.71 25.63
CA LYS A 553 1.22 -2.84 25.01
C LYS A 553 1.93 -3.31 23.74
N ARG A 554 2.32 -2.38 22.87
CA ARG A 554 3.05 -2.73 21.64
C ARG A 554 4.44 -3.29 21.92
N LEU A 555 5.15 -2.79 22.94
CA LEU A 555 6.40 -3.41 23.40
C LEU A 555 6.15 -4.84 23.87
N PHE A 556 5.14 -5.06 24.71
CA PHE A 556 4.78 -6.39 25.19
C PHE A 556 4.46 -7.36 24.04
N ASP A 557 3.79 -6.87 22.98
CA ASP A 557 3.56 -7.68 21.78
C ASP A 557 4.86 -8.11 21.08
N PHE A 558 5.98 -7.41 21.27
CA PHE A 558 7.30 -7.77 20.72
C PHE A 558 8.13 -8.66 21.64
N ILE A 559 8.21 -8.33 22.94
CA ILE A 559 9.17 -8.96 23.86
C ILE A 559 8.52 -9.88 24.91
N GLY A 560 7.19 -9.92 24.99
CA GLY A 560 6.43 -10.80 25.89
C GLY A 560 6.55 -10.52 27.40
N LYS A 561 7.62 -9.86 27.86
CA LYS A 561 7.78 -9.33 29.22
C LYS A 561 8.36 -7.92 29.14
N VAL A 562 7.66 -6.93 29.68
CA VAL A 562 8.23 -5.61 29.95
C VAL A 562 8.81 -5.68 31.35
N GLU A 563 10.13 -5.80 31.48
CA GLU A 563 10.74 -5.62 32.80
C GLU A 563 10.40 -4.21 33.28
N LYS A 564 9.82 -4.11 34.48
CA LYS A 564 9.68 -2.82 35.16
C LYS A 564 11.11 -2.39 35.51
N GLN A 565 11.70 -1.50 34.72
CA GLN A 565 12.86 -0.74 35.15
C GLN A 565 12.46 0.24 36.26
#